data_AF-A0A498I685-F1
#
_entry.id   AF-A0A498I685-F1
#
_cell.length_a   1.000
_cell.length_b   1.000
_cell.length_c   1.000
_cell.angle_alpha   90.00
_cell.angle_beta   90.00
_cell.angle_gamma   90.00
#
_symmetry.space_group_name_H-M   'P 1'
#
loop_
_entity.id
_entity.type
_entity.pdbx_description
1 polymer ?
#
loop_
_entity_poly.entity_id
_entity_poly.type
_entity_poly.pdbx_seq_one_letter_code
_entity_poly.pdbx_strand_id
1 'polypeptide(L)'
;MHLVALAFGELLRRLWAPNARPVAPTIFKLKLANFAPQFSGYNQHDSQELLAFLLDGFHEDLNRVKFKPYIEAKDVEGSVPVKIGLPRLQQGVCYP
;
A
#
# COMPACT_ATOMS: atom_id res chain seq x y z
N MET A 1 6.50 -2.54 -10.12
CA MET A 1 7.26 -2.70 -8.86
C MET A 1 7.02 -1.44 -8.06
N HIS A 2 6.19 -1.53 -7.04
CA HIS A 2 5.88 -0.40 -6.17
C HIS A 2 7.07 -0.25 -5.21
N LEU A 3 7.38 0.99 -4.84
CA LEU A 3 8.53 1.35 -3.99
C LEU A 3 8.08 2.42 -2.99
N VAL A 4 6.82 2.31 -2.55
CA VAL A 4 6.21 3.21 -1.57
C VAL A 4 6.97 3.09 -0.26
N ALA A 5 7.39 1.87 0.11
CA ALA A 5 8.20 1.61 1.30
C ALA A 5 9.54 2.37 1.28
N LEU A 6 10.25 2.38 0.15
CA LEU A 6 11.53 3.10 0.03
C LEU A 6 11.34 4.62 0.11
N ALA A 7 10.33 5.16 -0.59
CA ALA A 7 10.04 6.59 -0.57
C ALA A 7 9.60 7.07 0.82
N PHE A 8 8.83 6.25 1.54
CA PHE A 8 8.45 6.51 2.92
C PHE A 8 9.66 6.47 3.86
N GLY A 9 10.53 5.47 3.72
CA GLY A 9 11.76 5.36 4.50
C GLY A 9 12.68 6.57 4.34
N GLU A 10 12.84 7.07 3.12
CA GLU A 10 13.61 8.29 2.86
C GLU A 10 12.96 9.53 3.50
N LEU A 11 11.63 9.64 3.44
CA LEU A 11 10.91 10.71 4.13
C LEU A 11 11.13 10.66 5.65
N LEU A 12 11.04 9.47 6.27
CA LEU A 12 11.29 9.29 7.70
C LEU A 12 12.71 9.67 8.09
N ARG A 13 13.73 9.29 7.30
CA ARG A 13 15.13 9.65 7.57
C ARG A 13 15.32 11.17 7.62
N ARG A 14 14.64 11.91 6.75
CA ARG A 14 14.69 13.39 6.72
C ARG A 14 13.95 14.01 7.90
N LEU A 15 12.81 13.45 8.29
CA LEU A 15 12.02 13.92 9.42
C LEU A 15 12.71 13.68 10.78
N TRP A 16 13.40 12.55 10.93
CA TRP A 16 14.12 12.18 12.17
C TRP A 16 15.59 12.62 12.20
N ALA A 17 16.04 13.41 11.23
CA ALA A 17 17.40 13.93 11.24
C ALA A 17 17.61 14.93 12.41
N PRO A 18 18.80 14.98 13.03
CA PRO A 18 19.14 16.05 13.98
C PRO A 18 18.96 17.41 13.33
N ASN A 19 18.33 18.36 14.03
CA ASN A 19 18.01 19.70 13.51
C ASN A 19 17.14 19.68 12.23
N ALA A 20 16.30 18.66 12.05
CA ALA A 20 15.38 18.60 10.93
C ALA A 20 14.50 19.86 10.85
N ARG A 21 14.41 20.41 9.64
CA ARG A 21 13.47 21.47 9.29
C ARG A 21 12.21 20.85 8.69
N PRO A 22 11.08 21.57 8.61
CA PRO A 22 9.90 21.08 7.91
C PRO A 22 10.24 20.56 6.51
N VAL A 23 9.78 19.35 6.18
CA VAL A 23 10.08 18.67 4.91
C VAL A 23 8.81 18.56 4.09
N ALA A 24 8.84 19.07 2.85
CA ALA A 24 7.77 18.81 1.88
C ALA A 24 7.91 17.36 1.34
N PRO A 25 6.88 16.50 1.46
CA PRO A 25 6.97 15.09 1.09
C PRO A 25 6.72 14.85 -0.42
N THR A 26 7.22 15.72 -1.31
CA THR A 26 6.89 15.72 -2.75
C THR A 26 7.15 14.38 -3.44
N ILE A 27 8.30 13.76 -3.15
CA ILE A 27 8.68 12.46 -3.72
C ILE A 27 7.75 11.34 -3.22
N PHE A 28 7.46 11.35 -1.92
CA PHE A 28 6.55 10.38 -1.33
C PHE A 28 5.13 10.54 -1.87
N LYS A 29 4.60 11.77 -1.96
CA LYS A 29 3.29 12.05 -2.56
C LYS A 29 3.19 11.54 -4.00
N LEU A 30 4.22 11.74 -4.82
CA LEU A 30 4.25 11.25 -6.20
C LEU A 30 4.22 9.71 -6.26
N LYS A 31 4.97 9.03 -5.38
CA LYS A 31 4.98 7.55 -5.34
C LYS A 31 3.66 6.99 -4.83
N LEU A 32 3.05 7.63 -3.83
CA LEU A 32 1.73 7.31 -3.34
C LEU A 32 0.67 7.46 -4.44
N ALA A 33 0.67 8.58 -5.17
CA ALA A 33 -0.29 8.83 -6.25
C ALA A 33 -0.15 7.83 -7.43
N ASN A 34 1.04 7.29 -7.68
CA ASN A 34 1.22 6.23 -8.68
C ASN A 34 0.63 4.88 -8.24
N PHE A 35 0.55 4.64 -6.93
CA PHE A 35 -0.02 3.41 -6.36
C PHE A 35 -1.52 3.52 -6.12
N ALA A 36 -1.95 4.66 -5.61
CA ALA A 36 -3.33 5.00 -5.29
C ALA A 36 -3.69 6.35 -5.95
N PRO A 37 -4.14 6.32 -7.23
CA PRO A 37 -4.39 7.52 -8.04
C PRO A 37 -5.37 8.52 -7.43
N GLN A 38 -6.24 8.11 -6.51
CA GLN A 38 -7.15 9.04 -5.82
C GLN A 38 -6.40 10.13 -5.05
N PHE A 39 -5.18 9.85 -4.57
CA PHE A 39 -4.35 10.82 -3.84
C PHE A 39 -3.49 11.72 -4.74
N SER A 40 -3.68 11.68 -6.06
CA SER A 40 -2.96 12.54 -7.01
C SER A 40 -3.35 14.01 -6.91
N GLY A 41 -4.57 14.28 -6.44
CA GLY A 41 -5.12 15.62 -6.30
C GLY A 41 -4.62 16.40 -5.08
N TYR A 42 -5.30 17.50 -4.81
CA TYR A 42 -5.08 18.37 -3.64
C TYR A 42 -6.36 18.53 -2.80
N ASN A 43 -7.33 17.65 -3.00
CA ASN A 43 -8.55 17.61 -2.21
C ASN A 43 -8.25 17.09 -0.80
N GLN A 44 -9.17 17.32 0.13
CA GLN A 44 -9.14 16.67 1.43
C GLN A 44 -9.46 15.18 1.26
N HIS A 45 -8.77 14.35 2.03
CA HIS A 45 -8.93 12.89 2.01
C HIS A 45 -9.10 12.38 3.43
N ASP A 46 -9.72 11.20 3.57
CA ASP A 46 -9.76 10.51 4.85
C ASP A 46 -8.38 9.94 5.19
N SER A 47 -7.88 10.25 6.39
CA SER A 47 -6.63 9.72 6.90
C SER A 47 -6.64 8.20 7.09
N GLN A 48 -7.81 7.61 7.38
CA GLN A 48 -7.97 6.18 7.56
C GLN A 48 -7.84 5.44 6.22
N GLU A 49 -8.41 6.00 5.15
CA GLU A 49 -8.23 5.51 3.78
C GLU A 49 -6.75 5.53 3.41
N LEU A 50 -6.07 6.66 3.61
CA LEU A 50 -4.63 6.79 3.35
C LEU A 50 -3.80 5.74 4.09
N LEU A 51 -4.09 5.51 5.38
CA LEU A 51 -3.40 4.53 6.18
C LEU A 51 -3.57 3.11 5.63
N ALA A 52 -4.79 2.74 5.24
CA ALA A 52 -5.07 1.42 4.66
C ALA A 52 -4.26 1.18 3.38
N PHE A 53 -4.18 2.18 2.48
CA PHE A 53 -3.35 2.10 1.28
C PHE A 53 -1.85 1.98 1.59
N LEU A 54 -1.35 2.71 2.59
CA LEU A 54 0.06 2.62 2.97
C LEU A 54 0.41 1.25 3.53
N LEU A 55 -0.46 0.68 4.38
CA LEU A 55 -0.24 -0.64 4.95
C LEU A 55 -0.24 -1.73 3.87
N ASP A 56 -1.16 -1.67 2.90
CA ASP A 56 -1.16 -2.60 1.77
C ASP A 56 0.09 -2.45 0.90
N GLY A 57 0.46 -1.22 0.55
CA GLY A 57 1.68 -0.93 -0.21
C GLY A 57 2.95 -1.41 0.50
N PHE A 58 3.06 -1.25 1.82
CA PHE A 58 4.19 -1.77 2.59
C PHE A 58 4.20 -3.29 2.66
N HIS A 59 3.03 -3.90 2.86
CA HIS A 59 2.92 -5.35 2.91
C HIS A 59 3.42 -5.97 1.61
N GLU A 60 3.02 -5.43 0.46
CA GLU A 60 3.46 -5.93 -0.84
C GLU A 60 4.93 -5.66 -1.14
N ASP A 61 5.42 -4.43 -0.90
CA ASP A 61 6.81 -4.06 -1.17
C ASP A 61 7.78 -4.91 -0.31
N LEU A 62 7.41 -5.18 0.94
CA LEU A 62 8.24 -5.90 1.91
C LEU A 62 7.93 -7.40 1.98
N ASN A 63 6.98 -7.90 1.18
CA ASN A 63 6.62 -9.31 1.18
C ASN A 63 7.83 -10.18 0.81
N ARG A 64 8.23 -11.09 1.71
CA ARG A 64 9.34 -12.03 1.49
C ARG A 64 8.92 -13.22 0.62
N VAL A 65 7.61 -13.51 0.54
CA VAL A 65 7.05 -14.54 -0.34
C VAL A 65 6.92 -13.95 -1.74
N LYS A 66 7.90 -14.22 -2.61
CA LYS A 66 7.94 -13.70 -4.00
C LYS A 66 7.12 -14.51 -4.99
N PHE A 67 6.96 -15.80 -4.72
CA PHE A 67 6.06 -16.68 -5.43
C PHE A 67 4.89 -16.97 -4.50
N LYS A 68 3.73 -16.34 -4.72
CA LYS A 68 2.54 -16.60 -3.91
C LYS A 68 1.97 -17.96 -4.35
N PRO A 69 2.14 -19.05 -3.57
CA PRO A 69 1.52 -20.32 -3.91
C PRO A 69 0.01 -20.13 -3.91
N TYR A 70 -0.68 -20.76 -4.86
CA TYR A 70 -2.13 -20.86 -4.80
C TYR A 70 -2.50 -21.67 -3.56
N ILE A 71 -3.30 -21.08 -2.68
CA ILE A 71 -3.83 -21.73 -1.48
C ILE A 71 -5.34 -21.66 -1.63
N GLU A 72 -6.00 -22.80 -1.74
CA GLU A 72 -7.45 -22.86 -1.60
C GLU A 72 -7.79 -22.49 -0.17
N ALA A 73 -8.61 -21.45 0.01
CA ALA A 73 -9.18 -21.16 1.31
C ALA A 73 -9.97 -22.41 1.75
N LYS A 74 -9.56 -23.04 2.85
CA LYS A 74 -10.40 -24.06 3.49
C LYS A 74 -11.58 -23.33 4.08
N ASP A 75 -12.69 -23.36 3.37
CA ASP A 75 -13.96 -22.93 3.90
C ASP A 75 -14.29 -23.81 5.12
N VAL A 76 -14.75 -23.14 6.19
CA VAL A 76 -15.52 -23.79 7.25
C VAL A 76 -16.65 -24.60 6.61
N GLU A 77 -16.81 -25.86 7.06
CA GLU A 77 -17.70 -26.86 6.45
C GLU A 77 -19.06 -26.27 6.06
N GLY A 78 -19.35 -26.27 4.75
CA GLY A 78 -20.68 -25.90 4.21
C GLY A 78 -20.69 -24.77 3.18
N SER A 79 -19.58 -24.08 2.94
CA SER A 79 -19.52 -23.04 1.89
C SER A 79 -19.09 -23.65 0.56
N VAL A 80 -19.76 -23.27 -0.54
CA VAL A 80 -19.37 -23.64 -1.90
C VAL A 80 -17.97 -23.11 -2.20
N PRO A 81 -17.08 -23.88 -2.84
CA PRO A 81 -15.71 -23.46 -3.08
C PRO A 81 -15.70 -22.20 -3.94
N VAL A 82 -15.41 -21.06 -3.30
CA VAL A 82 -15.15 -19.81 -4.01
C VAL A 82 -13.74 -19.90 -4.56
N LYS A 83 -13.61 -19.81 -5.89
CA LYS A 83 -12.30 -19.69 -6.55
C LYS A 83 -11.71 -18.33 -6.24
N ILE A 84 -11.14 -18.17 -5.05
CA ILE A 84 -10.33 -17.00 -4.71
C ILE A 84 -8.95 -17.28 -5.31
N GLY A 85 -8.79 -17.03 -6.61
CA GLY A 85 -7.44 -16.75 -7.10
C GLY A 85 -6.93 -15.60 -6.26
N LEU A 86 -5.85 -15.79 -5.49
CA LEU A 86 -5.16 -14.68 -4.82
C LEU A 86 -5.07 -13.58 -5.86
N PRO A 87 -5.82 -12.47 -5.72
CA PRO A 87 -5.78 -11.46 -6.75
C PRO A 87 -4.33 -11.08 -6.85
N ARG A 88 -3.78 -11.06 -8.08
CA ARG A 88 -2.72 -10.08 -8.31
C ARG A 88 -3.28 -8.80 -7.73
N LEU A 89 -2.58 -8.17 -6.79
CA LEU A 89 -2.89 -6.84 -6.28
C LEU A 89 -2.62 -5.81 -7.39
N GLN A 90 -3.29 -6.02 -8.52
CA GLN A 90 -3.41 -5.20 -9.71
C GLN A 90 -4.88 -5.23 -10.09
N GLN A 91 -5.72 -4.77 -9.16
CA GLN A 91 -6.99 -4.13 -9.45
C GLN A 91 -7.30 -3.32 -8.21
N GLY A 92 -7.42 -2.01 -8.40
CA GLY A 92 -7.53 -1.02 -7.33
C GLY A 92 -8.52 -1.49 -6.28
N VAL A 93 -8.01 -1.63 -5.05
CA VAL A 93 -8.84 -1.84 -3.88
C VAL A 93 -9.62 -0.54 -3.70
N CYS A 94 -10.86 -0.53 -4.16
CA CYS A 94 -11.81 0.49 -3.76
C CYS A 94 -12.19 0.13 -2.32
N TYR A 95 -11.66 0.87 -1.35
CA TYR A 95 -12.24 0.86 -0.01
C TYR A 95 -13.63 1.52 -0.07
N PRO A 96 -14.61 1.08 0.74
CA PRO A 96 -15.93 1.70 0.81
C PRO A 96 -15.85 3.17 1.23
#